data_AF-X1T7T0-F1
#
_entry.id   AF-X1T7T0-F1
#
_cell.length_a   1.000
_cell.length_b   1.000
_cell.length_c   1.000
_cell.angle_alpha   90.00
_cell.angle_beta   90.00
_cell.angle_gamma   90.00
#
_symmetry.space_group_name_H-M   'P 1'
#
loop_
_entity.id
_entity.type
_entity.pdbx_description
1 polymer ?
#
loop_
_entity_poly.entity_id
_entity_poly.type
_entity_poly.pdbx_seq_one_letter_code
_entity_poly.pdbx_strand_id
1 'polypeptide(L)'
;MSYIVKGKQENSKMCLVCGLKNPFGLRSSFYELDNDELLAVFKPMEEHQSYPGRLHGGIATAVLDETIGRAIMIKHRDIWGVTIEFTTLIPNYSLSAAHLAKPCSV
;
A
#
# COMPACT_ATOMS: atom_id res chain seq x y z
N MET A 1 5.79 -12.23 -16.07
CA MET A 1 6.88 -12.38 -15.08
C MET A 1 6.28 -13.03 -13.84
N SER A 2 6.96 -14.01 -13.23
CA SER A 2 6.57 -14.65 -11.97
C SER A 2 7.72 -14.49 -10.98
N TYR A 3 7.43 -14.07 -9.75
CA TYR A 3 8.42 -13.87 -8.69
C TYR A 3 8.21 -14.88 -7.57
N ILE A 4 9.30 -15.25 -6.88
CA ILE A 4 9.24 -16.13 -5.71
C ILE A 4 9.26 -15.27 -4.45
N VAL A 5 8.36 -15.57 -3.51
CA VAL A 5 8.36 -14.95 -2.18
C VAL A 5 9.40 -15.64 -1.30
N LYS A 6 10.43 -14.91 -0.86
CA LYS A 6 11.47 -15.39 0.08
C LYS A 6 10.99 -15.35 1.52
N GLY A 7 10.14 -14.39 1.88
CA GLY A 7 9.71 -14.20 3.26
C GLY A 7 8.65 -13.11 3.42
N LYS A 8 8.07 -13.04 4.61
CA LYS A 8 7.11 -12.01 5.03
C LYS A 8 7.74 -11.14 6.10
N GLN A 9 7.61 -9.82 6.00
CA GLN A 9 8.01 -8.89 7.06
C GLN A 9 6.93 -8.77 8.14
N GLU A 10 7.37 -8.46 9.37
CA GLU A 10 6.48 -8.32 10.51
C GLU A 10 5.55 -7.11 10.41
N ASN A 11 4.33 -7.29 10.90
CA ASN A 11 3.30 -6.27 10.99
C ASN A 11 3.27 -5.65 12.39
N SER A 12 2.99 -4.34 12.45
CA SER A 12 2.72 -3.65 13.72
C SER A 12 1.30 -3.93 14.23
N LYS A 13 1.02 -3.57 15.50
CA LYS A 13 -0.34 -3.65 16.05
C LYS A 13 -1.21 -2.48 15.59
N MET A 14 -0.73 -1.24 15.78
CA MET A 14 -1.55 -0.02 15.63
C MET A 14 -1.14 0.91 14.48
N CYS A 15 -0.15 0.54 13.66
CA CYS A 15 0.24 1.36 12.50
C CYS A 15 -0.95 1.60 11.55
N LEU A 16 -1.03 2.79 10.97
CA LEU A 16 -2.06 3.12 9.97
C LEU A 16 -1.98 2.22 8.74
N VAL A 17 -0.78 1.85 8.29
CA VAL A 17 -0.58 1.07 7.07
C VAL A 17 -0.60 -0.43 7.37
N CYS A 18 0.33 -0.91 8.20
CA CYS A 18 0.52 -2.35 8.44
C CYS A 18 -0.18 -2.87 9.71
N GLY A 19 -0.89 -2.02 10.46
CA GLY A 19 -1.44 -2.36 11.78
C GLY A 19 -2.57 -3.37 11.73
N LEU A 20 -2.35 -4.60 12.22
CA LEU A 20 -3.38 -5.65 12.20
C LEU A 20 -4.50 -5.47 13.23
N LYS A 21 -4.26 -4.66 14.27
CA LYS A 21 -5.23 -4.37 15.34
C LYS A 21 -5.78 -2.95 15.28
N ASN A 22 -5.34 -2.14 14.32
CA ASN A 22 -5.89 -0.81 14.12
C ASN A 22 -7.25 -0.91 13.39
N PRO A 23 -8.37 -0.46 14.00
CA PRO A 23 -9.67 -0.44 13.34
C PRO A 23 -9.67 0.42 12.06
N PHE A 24 -8.83 1.46 12.04
CA PHE A 24 -8.65 2.38 10.92
C PHE A 24 -7.44 2.04 10.05
N GLY A 25 -6.77 0.91 10.31
CA GLY A 25 -5.57 0.52 9.58
C GLY A 25 -5.88 -0.13 8.23
N LEU A 26 -4.97 0.03 7.27
CA LEU A 26 -5.04 -0.62 5.94
C LEU A 26 -4.73 -2.12 5.99
N ARG A 27 -4.14 -2.59 7.10
CA ARG A 27 -3.77 -4.00 7.36
C ARG A 27 -2.92 -4.59 6.23
N SER A 28 -2.04 -3.77 5.66
CA SER A 28 -1.15 -4.14 4.56
C SER A 28 -0.16 -5.24 4.98
N SER A 29 0.10 -6.20 4.10
CA SER A 29 1.13 -7.24 4.26
C SER A 29 2.30 -6.98 3.33
N PHE A 30 3.51 -7.32 3.77
CA PHE A 30 4.75 -7.04 3.04
C PHE A 30 5.57 -8.31 2.86
N TYR A 31 5.99 -8.56 1.62
CA TYR A 31 6.70 -9.78 1.21
C TYR A 31 7.98 -9.44 0.48
N GLU A 32 9.06 -10.13 0.82
CA GLU A 32 10.36 -10.00 0.16
C GLU A 32 10.43 -10.96 -1.01
N LEU A 33 10.81 -10.44 -2.17
CA LEU A 33 10.91 -11.19 -3.41
C LEU A 33 12.35 -11.65 -3.69
N ASP A 34 12.50 -12.65 -4.55
CA ASP A 34 13.78 -13.24 -4.95
C ASP A 34 14.74 -12.27 -5.65
N ASN A 35 14.22 -11.19 -6.22
CA ASN A 35 14.97 -10.11 -6.87
C ASN A 35 15.30 -8.92 -5.95
N ASP A 36 15.19 -9.08 -4.63
CA ASP A 36 15.42 -8.01 -3.62
C ASP A 36 14.43 -6.83 -3.71
N GLU A 37 13.23 -7.06 -4.25
CA GLU A 37 12.11 -6.13 -4.18
C GLU A 37 11.18 -6.46 -3.00
N LEU A 38 10.38 -5.46 -2.60
CA LEU A 38 9.34 -5.61 -1.61
C LEU A 38 7.96 -5.49 -2.27
N LEU A 39 7.11 -6.48 -2.05
CA LEU A 39 5.71 -6.47 -2.45
C LEU A 39 4.83 -6.06 -1.26
N ALA A 40 4.10 -4.95 -1.41
CA ALA A 40 3.04 -4.55 -0.50
C ALA A 40 1.67 -5.01 -1.04
N VAL A 41 0.91 -5.73 -0.22
CA VAL A 41 -0.46 -6.17 -0.53
C VAL A 41 -1.42 -5.56 0.47
N PHE A 42 -2.41 -4.83 -0.03
CA PHE A 42 -3.46 -4.25 0.81
C PHE A 42 -4.79 -4.23 0.05
N LYS A 43 -5.88 -4.20 0.80
CA LYS A 43 -7.24 -4.13 0.24
C LYS A 43 -7.88 -2.80 0.64
N PRO A 44 -8.09 -1.86 -0.28
CA PRO A 44 -8.79 -0.63 0.05
C PRO A 44 -10.27 -0.90 0.36
N MET A 45 -10.85 -0.04 1.19
CA MET A 45 -12.28 -0.01 1.51
C MET A 45 -12.92 1.22 0.87
N GLU A 46 -14.26 1.28 0.85
CA GLU A 46 -15.00 2.39 0.26
C GLU A 46 -14.66 3.73 0.94
N GLU A 47 -14.39 3.69 2.24
CA GLU A 47 -13.99 4.83 3.06
C GLU A 47 -12.60 5.37 2.69
N HIS A 48 -11.80 4.64 1.91
CA HIS A 48 -10.48 5.08 1.44
C HIS A 48 -10.54 5.81 0.09
N GLN A 49 -11.73 6.10 -0.44
CA GLN A 49 -11.88 6.75 -1.73
C GLN A 49 -11.50 8.24 -1.69
N SER A 50 -11.05 8.77 -2.84
CA SER A 50 -11.08 10.21 -3.11
C SER A 50 -12.37 10.52 -3.87
N TYR A 51 -12.35 10.45 -5.20
CA TYR A 51 -13.57 10.41 -5.99
C TYR A 51 -14.24 9.04 -5.89
N PRO A 52 -15.56 8.94 -6.10
CA PRO A 52 -16.25 7.66 -6.13
C PRO A 52 -15.53 6.64 -7.03
N GLY A 53 -15.19 5.48 -6.46
CA GLY A 53 -14.50 4.39 -7.16
C GLY A 53 -13.01 4.61 -7.42
N ARG A 54 -12.36 5.63 -6.83
CA ARG A 54 -10.91 5.86 -6.93
C ARG A 54 -10.26 5.92 -5.56
N LEU A 55 -9.16 5.19 -5.39
CA LEU A 55 -8.36 5.24 -4.16
C LEU A 55 -7.82 6.65 -3.91
N HIS A 56 -7.91 7.12 -2.67
CA HIS A 56 -7.39 8.41 -2.27
C HIS A 56 -5.88 8.48 -2.44
N GLY A 57 -5.37 9.55 -3.07
CA GLY A 57 -3.94 9.71 -3.34
C GLY A 57 -3.09 9.64 -2.09
N GLY A 58 -3.53 10.27 -1.00
CA GLY A 58 -2.86 10.18 0.31
C GLY A 58 -2.80 8.76 0.90
N ILE A 59 -3.78 7.89 0.62
CA ILE A 59 -3.74 6.49 1.07
C ILE A 59 -2.72 5.70 0.24
N ALA A 60 -2.69 5.92 -1.08
CA ALA A 60 -1.67 5.33 -1.94
C ALA A 60 -0.25 5.77 -1.50
N THR A 61 -0.07 7.08 -1.25
CA THR A 61 1.19 7.63 -0.72
C THR A 61 1.55 7.04 0.63
N ALA A 62 0.60 6.87 1.56
CA ALA A 62 0.89 6.25 2.86
C ALA A 62 1.37 4.80 2.74
N VAL A 63 0.77 4.01 1.83
CA VAL A 63 1.27 2.65 1.55
C VAL A 63 2.69 2.71 0.97
N LEU A 64 2.95 3.61 0.03
CA LEU A 64 4.29 3.76 -0.56
C LEU A 64 5.33 4.19 0.48
N ASP A 65 4.99 5.10 1.40
CA ASP A 65 5.89 5.57 2.46
C ASP A 65 6.37 4.41 3.35
N GLU A 66 5.43 3.62 3.88
CA GLU A 66 5.75 2.41 4.65
C GLU A 66 6.51 1.38 3.78
N THR A 67 6.17 1.24 2.50
CA THR A 67 6.86 0.30 1.57
C THR A 67 8.32 0.68 1.37
N ILE A 68 8.62 1.97 1.16
CA ILE A 68 9.99 2.46 0.94
C ILE A 68 10.84 2.24 2.20
N GLY A 69 10.33 2.60 3.38
CA GLY A 69 11.03 2.36 4.64
C GLY A 69 11.34 0.88 4.84
N ARG A 70 10.37 0.01 4.53
CA ARG A 70 10.52 -1.45 4.63
C ARG A 70 11.43 -2.07 3.56
N ALA A 71 11.56 -1.45 2.39
CA ALA A 71 12.46 -1.93 1.35
C ALA A 71 13.93 -1.84 1.83
N ILE A 72 14.28 -0.81 2.60
CA ILE A 72 15.60 -0.70 3.25
C ILE A 72 15.83 -1.89 4.21
N MET A 73 14.77 -2.33 4.91
CA MET A 73 14.83 -3.44 5.87
C MET A 73 15.09 -4.82 5.25
N ILE A 74 15.01 -4.97 3.92
CA ILE A 74 15.43 -6.19 3.23
C ILE A 74 16.90 -6.50 3.54
N LYS A 75 17.75 -5.47 3.58
CA LYS A 75 19.19 -5.60 3.86
C LYS A 75 19.57 -5.16 5.29
N HIS A 76 18.76 -4.30 5.91
CA HIS A 76 19.06 -3.71 7.22
C HIS A 76 17.86 -3.85 8.18
N ARG A 77 17.68 -5.02 8.79
CA ARG A 77 16.51 -5.37 9.62
C ARG A 77 16.22 -4.40 10.78
N ASP A 78 17.26 -3.82 11.37
CA ASP A 78 17.16 -3.07 12.62
C ASP A 78 17.33 -1.54 12.44
N ILE A 79 17.18 -1.05 11.21
CA ILE A 79 17.24 0.39 10.95
C ILE A 79 15.93 1.07 11.34
N TRP A 80 16.07 2.21 12.00
CA TRP A 80 14.97 3.12 12.29
C TRP A 80 15.20 4.41 11.52
N GLY A 81 14.19 4.84 10.78
CA GLY A 81 14.25 6.03 9.94
C GLY A 81 12.93 6.79 10.00
N VAL A 82 13.01 8.08 9.67
CA VAL A 82 11.86 8.94 9.47
C VAL A 82 11.95 9.54 8.07
N THR A 83 10.83 9.60 7.37
CA THR A 83 10.75 10.21 6.04
C THR A 83 10.96 11.72 6.19
N ILE A 84 12.00 12.26 5.55
CA ILE A 84 12.29 13.71 5.55
C ILE A 84 11.49 14.41 4.44
N GLU A 85 11.52 13.84 3.24
CA GLU A 85 10.84 14.36 2.07
C GLU A 85 10.28 13.18 1.27
N PHE A 86 9.05 13.33 0.78
CA PHE A 86 8.46 12.35 -0.11
C PHE A 86 7.69 13.05 -1.23
N THR A 87 8.25 12.98 -2.43
CA THR A 87 7.60 13.44 -3.66
C THR A 87 6.86 12.27 -4.32
N THR A 88 5.53 12.35 -4.34
CA THR A 88 4.68 11.40 -5.08
C THR A 88 4.15 12.03 -6.36
N LEU A 89 4.33 11.36 -7.49
CA LEU A 89 3.65 11.68 -8.73
C LEU A 89 2.46 10.73 -8.90
N ILE A 90 1.23 11.25 -8.80
CA ILE A 90 0.02 10.50 -9.13
C ILE A 90 -0.40 10.96 -10.53
N PRO A 91 -0.13 10.17 -11.58
CA PRO A 91 -0.54 10.55 -12.93
C PRO A 91 -2.06 10.61 -13.03
N ASN A 92 -2.57 11.51 -13.86
CA ASN A 92 -3.99 11.59 -14.15
C ASN A 92 -4.47 10.27 -14.76
N TYR A 93 -5.30 9.53 -14.03
CA TYR A 93 -6.13 8.49 -14.62
C TYR A 93 -7.36 9.14 -15.29
N SER A 94 -7.14 9.89 -16.37
CA SER A 94 -8.24 10.25 -17.29
C SER A 94 -8.62 9.03 -18.13
N LEU A 95 -9.18 8.01 -17.46
CA LEU A 95 -9.82 6.86 -18.09
C LEU A 95 -11.16 6.64 -17.38
N SER A 96 -12.21 7.05 -18.08
CA SER A 96 -13.59 6.50 -18.09
C SER A 96 -14.04 5.64 -16.90
N ALA A 97 -14.11 6.19 -15.69
CA ALA A 97 -14.92 5.60 -14.62
C ALA A 97 -16.45 5.61 -14.94
N ALA A 98 -16.85 6.25 -16.05
CA ALA A 98 -18.24 6.29 -16.52
C ALA A 98 -18.70 4.99 -17.23
N HIS A 99 -17.83 3.99 -17.49
CA HIS A 99 -18.23 2.76 -18.21
C HIS A 99 -18.26 1.49 -17.35
N LEU A 100 -17.92 1.54 -16.06
CA LEU A 100 -17.98 0.35 -15.18
C LEU A 100 -18.99 0.47 -14.03
N ALA A 101 -19.68 1.61 -13.88
CA ALA A 101 -20.88 1.71 -13.07
C ALA A 101 -22.11 1.29 -13.89
N LYS A 102 -22.19 0.00 -14.28
CA LYS A 102 -23.52 -0.60 -14.46
C LYS A 102 -24.02 -0.96 -13.07
N PRO A 103 -25.13 -0.37 -12.58
CA PRO A 103 -25.71 -0.77 -11.31
C PRO A 103 -26.10 -2.24 -11.42
N CYS A 104 -25.63 -3.05 -10.47
CA CYS A 104 -26.16 -4.38 -10.27
C CYS A 104 -27.60 -4.19 -9.79
N SER A 105 -28.55 -4.32 -10.72
CA SER A 105 -29.98 -4.38 -10.40
C SER A 105 -30.27 -5.69 -9.68
N VAL A 106 -31.07 -5.57 -8.61
CA VAL A 106 -31.65 -6.63 -7.77
C VAL A 106 -32.13 -7.83 -8.58
#